data_AF-A0A969ERP4-F1
#
_entry.id   AF-A0A969ERP4-F1
#
_cell.length_a   1.000
_cell.length_b   1.000
_cell.length_c   1.000
_cell.angle_alpha   90.00
_cell.angle_beta   90.00
_cell.angle_gamma   90.00
#
_symmetry.space_group_name_H-M   'P 1'
#
loop_
_entity.id
_entity.type
_entity.pdbx_description
1 polymer ?
#
loop_
_entity_poly.entity_id
_entity_poly.type
_entity_poly.pdbx_seq_one_letter_code
_entity_poly.pdbx_strand_id
1 'polypeptide(L)'
;FVVYDNQTRSMLQTDQQFPSIGSKNKDIVINADGSVDVWFGPTAPKGHEKNWVQTVPGRGWSVLLRLYGPGKSWFDKTWTPGEFELQ
;
A
#
# COMPACT_ATOMS: atom_id res chain seq x y z
N PHE A 1 -1.86 3.67 1.03
CA PHE A 1 -2.04 3.17 -0.35
C PHE A 1 -3.43 2.59 -0.53
N VAL A 2 -4.02 2.76 -1.72
CA VAL A 2 -5.26 2.06 -2.13
C VAL A 2 -5.00 1.44 -3.49
N VAL A 3 -5.39 0.17 -3.66
CA VAL A 3 -5.22 -0.60 -4.90
C VAL A 3 -6.47 -0.49 -5.76
N TYR A 4 -6.28 -0.23 -7.05
CA TYR A 4 -7.31 -0.07 -8.06
C TYR A 4 -7.15 -1.10 -9.16
N ASP A 5 -8.26 -1.62 -9.64
CA ASP A 5 -8.31 -2.45 -10.84
C ASP A 5 -8.08 -1.57 -12.08
N ASN A 6 -7.16 -1.98 -12.98
CA ASN A 6 -6.79 -1.15 -14.12
C ASN A 6 -7.88 -1.07 -15.20
N GLN A 7 -8.75 -2.08 -15.29
CA GLN A 7 -9.81 -2.13 -16.29
C GLN A 7 -10.94 -1.17 -15.94
N THR A 8 -11.40 -1.23 -14.70
CA THR A 8 -12.57 -0.49 -14.20
C THR A 8 -12.20 0.81 -13.52
N ARG A 9 -10.93 0.97 -13.10
CA ARG A 9 -10.43 2.09 -12.29
C ARG A 9 -11.15 2.24 -10.95
N SER A 10 -11.85 1.19 -10.52
CA SER A 10 -12.50 1.09 -9.22
C SER A 10 -11.56 0.43 -8.21
N MET A 11 -11.88 0.54 -6.93
CA MET A 11 -11.14 -0.18 -5.88
C MET A 11 -11.09 -1.67 -6.22
N LEU A 12 -9.90 -2.26 -6.17
CA LEU A 12 -9.70 -3.67 -6.52
C LEU A 12 -10.56 -4.55 -5.61
N GLN A 13 -11.41 -5.39 -6.19
CA GLN A 13 -12.26 -6.30 -5.43
C GLN A 13 -11.45 -7.52 -5.00
N THR A 14 -11.38 -7.75 -3.69
CA THR A 14 -10.62 -8.82 -3.02
C THR A 14 -11.43 -9.37 -1.85
N ASP A 15 -10.90 -10.37 -1.13
CA ASP A 15 -11.54 -10.89 0.09
C ASP A 15 -11.36 -9.94 1.27
N GLN A 16 -10.30 -9.12 1.27
CA GLN A 16 -10.18 -8.00 2.22
C GLN A 16 -11.32 -7.00 2.04
N GLN A 17 -11.94 -6.58 3.15
CA GLN A 17 -13.00 -5.57 3.15
C GLN A 17 -12.59 -4.27 2.44
N PHE A 18 -11.32 -3.87 2.58
CA PHE A 18 -10.77 -2.69 1.92
C PHE A 18 -9.44 -3.05 1.24
N PRO A 19 -9.25 -2.75 -0.05
CA PRO A 19 -7.98 -2.95 -0.76
C PRO A 19 -7.02 -1.79 -0.47
N SER A 20 -6.82 -1.50 0.82
CA SER A 20 -6.09 -0.33 1.26
C SER A 20 -5.38 -0.54 2.58
N ILE A 21 -4.31 0.22 2.75
CA ILE A 21 -3.56 0.31 3.99
C ILE A 21 -3.12 1.75 4.20
N GLY A 22 -3.16 2.23 5.44
CA GLY A 22 -2.70 3.57 5.78
C GLY A 22 -2.42 3.74 7.27
N SER A 23 -1.94 4.92 7.64
CA SER A 23 -1.50 5.25 9.00
C SER A 23 -2.61 5.25 10.06
N LYS A 24 -3.88 5.08 9.67
CA LYS A 24 -5.01 4.94 10.58
C LYS A 24 -5.38 3.48 10.88
N ASN A 25 -4.74 2.52 10.22
CA ASN A 25 -4.88 1.11 10.56
C ASN A 25 -4.29 0.88 11.97
N LYS A 26 -5.09 0.29 12.87
CA LYS A 26 -4.71 0.16 14.31
C LYS A 26 -3.47 -0.70 14.55
N ASP A 27 -3.25 -1.68 13.68
CA ASP A 27 -2.24 -2.73 13.89
C ASP A 27 -1.07 -2.58 12.90
N ILE A 28 -0.86 -1.39 12.31
CA ILE A 28 0.23 -1.19 11.37
C ILE A 28 1.59 -1.41 12.07
N VAL A 29 2.43 -2.21 11.44
CA VAL A 29 3.78 -2.51 11.93
C VAL A 29 4.73 -1.43 11.43
N ILE A 30 5.49 -0.84 12.35
CA ILE A 30 6.48 0.19 12.07
C ILE A 30 7.86 -0.40 12.34
N ASN A 31 8.78 -0.20 11.40
CA ASN A 31 10.16 -0.66 11.48
C ASN A 31 10.94 0.12 12.55
N ALA A 32 12.09 -0.41 12.97
CA ALA A 32 12.92 0.21 14.02
C ALA A 32 13.44 1.61 13.64
N ASP A 33 13.59 1.90 12.35
CA ASP A 33 13.98 3.20 11.80
C ASP A 33 12.80 4.17 11.59
N GLY A 34 11.58 3.75 11.96
CA GLY A 34 10.35 4.51 11.78
C GLY A 34 9.71 4.39 10.40
N SER A 35 10.31 3.63 9.46
CA SER A 35 9.70 3.33 8.17
C SER A 35 8.57 2.30 8.28
N VAL A 36 7.82 2.12 7.20
CA VAL A 36 6.73 1.15 7.10
C VAL A 36 6.84 0.44 5.75
N ASP A 37 7.06 -0.86 5.78
CA ASP A 37 6.96 -1.70 4.57
C ASP A 37 5.51 -2.03 4.30
N VAL A 38 5.11 -1.98 3.03
CA VAL A 38 3.77 -2.37 2.59
C VAL A 38 3.88 -3.44 1.52
N TRP A 39 3.22 -4.56 1.77
CA TRP A 39 3.27 -5.75 0.93
C TRP A 39 2.04 -5.83 0.03
N PHE A 40 2.23 -6.24 -1.21
CA PHE A 40 1.17 -6.40 -2.19
C PHE A 40 1.27 -7.78 -2.82
N GLY A 41 0.21 -8.58 -2.75
CA GLY A 41 0.27 -9.96 -3.25
C GLY A 41 -1.04 -10.71 -3.05
N PRO A 42 -1.24 -11.88 -3.70
CA PRO A 42 -2.48 -12.64 -3.55
C PRO A 42 -2.64 -13.28 -2.18
N THR A 43 -1.53 -13.49 -1.46
CA THR A 43 -1.48 -14.00 -0.09
C THR A 43 -0.52 -13.14 0.73
N ALA A 44 -0.77 -13.07 2.04
CA ALA A 44 0.12 -12.36 2.95
C ALA A 44 1.48 -13.08 3.05
N PRO A 45 2.60 -12.37 2.89
CA PRO A 45 3.90 -12.89 3.27
C PRO A 45 3.91 -13.20 4.77
N LYS A 46 4.53 -14.33 5.15
CA LYS A 46 4.57 -14.81 6.53
C LYS A 46 5.16 -13.74 7.46
N GLY A 47 4.42 -13.34 8.50
CA GLY A 47 4.84 -12.32 9.47
C GLY A 47 4.55 -10.88 9.06
N HIS A 48 3.98 -10.66 7.88
CA HIS A 48 3.65 -9.32 7.35
C HIS A 48 2.14 -9.14 7.12
N GLU A 49 1.31 -9.98 7.74
CA GLU A 49 -0.15 -10.01 7.56
C GLU A 49 -0.82 -8.67 7.90
N LYS A 50 -0.21 -7.89 8.80
CA LYS A 50 -0.70 -6.58 9.23
C LYS A 50 -0.37 -5.44 8.25
N ASN A 51 0.66 -5.63 7.42
CA ASN A 51 1.15 -4.63 6.48
C ASN A 51 0.93 -5.04 5.02
N TRP A 52 -0.11 -5.84 4.75
CA TRP A 52 -0.34 -6.44 3.45
C TRP A 52 -1.69 -6.04 2.84
N VAL A 53 -1.69 -5.78 1.53
CA VAL A 53 -2.88 -5.57 0.72
C VAL A 53 -2.99 -6.68 -0.32
N GLN A 54 -4.15 -7.33 -0.35
CA GLN A 54 -4.44 -8.42 -1.26
C GLN A 54 -4.50 -7.91 -2.71
N THR A 55 -3.93 -8.69 -3.63
CA THR A 55 -4.06 -8.51 -5.08
C THR A 55 -4.65 -9.76 -5.73
N VAL A 56 -5.02 -9.69 -7.01
CA VAL A 56 -5.68 -10.80 -7.71
C VAL A 56 -4.75 -11.33 -8.81
N PRO A 57 -4.40 -12.63 -8.82
CA PRO A 57 -3.56 -13.21 -9.87
C PRO A 57 -4.14 -12.99 -11.27
N GLY A 58 -3.28 -12.64 -12.23
CA GLY A 58 -3.68 -12.40 -13.62
C GLY A 58 -4.46 -11.11 -13.87
N ARG A 59 -4.67 -10.26 -12.85
CA ARG A 59 -5.35 -8.97 -12.97
C ARG A 59 -4.37 -7.82 -12.78
N GLY A 60 -4.31 -6.93 -13.78
CA GLY A 60 -3.53 -5.70 -13.68
C GLY A 60 -4.14 -4.71 -12.68
N TRP A 61 -3.30 -4.10 -11.87
CA TRP A 61 -3.71 -3.11 -10.87
C TRP A 61 -2.76 -1.91 -10.83
N SER A 62 -3.20 -0.85 -10.16
CA SER A 62 -2.43 0.36 -9.90
C SER A 62 -2.68 0.83 -8.47
N VAL A 63 -1.78 1.66 -7.94
CA VAL A 63 -1.87 2.14 -6.56
C VAL A 63 -1.87 3.66 -6.53
N LEU A 64 -2.74 4.21 -5.69
CA LEU A 64 -2.70 5.63 -5.33
C LEU A 64 -2.22 5.82 -3.89
N LEU A 65 -1.18 6.64 -3.74
CA LEU A 65 -0.77 7.21 -2.46
C LEU A 65 -1.58 8.48 -2.19
N ARG A 66 -2.17 8.59 -1.00
CA ARG A 66 -2.85 9.79 -0.53
C ARG A 66 -2.10 10.34 0.67
N LEU A 67 -1.73 11.62 0.59
CA LEU A 67 -1.12 12.36 1.69
C LEU A 67 -2.12 13.39 2.21
N TYR A 68 -2.37 13.35 3.52
CA TYR A 68 -3.29 14.26 4.20
C TYR A 68 -2.47 15.27 5.00
N GLY A 69 -2.36 16.50 4.49
CA GLY A 69 -1.47 17.52 5.06
C GLY A 69 0.02 17.23 4.86
N PRO A 70 0.50 17.02 3.61
CA PRO A 70 1.92 16.78 3.35
C PRO A 70 2.79 17.98 3.79
N GLY A 71 3.96 17.69 4.36
CA GLY A 71 4.95 18.70 4.73
C GLY A 71 5.75 19.23 3.53
N LYS A 72 6.62 20.21 3.78
CA LYS A 72 7.45 20.89 2.76
C LYS A 72 8.30 19.91 1.92
N SER A 73 8.82 18.85 2.53
CA SER A 73 9.68 17.85 1.87
C SER A 73 9.02 17.16 0.68
N TRP A 74 7.68 16.99 0.71
CA TRP A 74 6.93 16.46 -0.42
C TRP A 74 6.95 17.43 -1.61
N PHE A 75 6.70 18.72 -1.36
CA PHE A 75 6.64 19.75 -2.40
C PHE A 75 8.03 20.07 -2.96
N ASP A 76 9.04 20.10 -2.09
CA ASP A 76 10.44 20.29 -2.47
C ASP A 76 11.04 19.05 -3.15
N LYS A 77 10.33 17.91 -3.11
CA LYS A 77 10.80 16.61 -3.62
C LYS A 77 12.09 16.11 -2.97
N THR A 78 12.35 16.50 -1.72
CA THR A 78 13.48 15.98 -0.92
C THR A 78 13.15 14.65 -0.27
N TRP A 79 11.88 14.26 -0.28
CA TRP A 79 11.43 12.93 0.10
C TRP A 79 10.33 12.45 -0.86
N THR A 80 10.40 11.18 -1.25
CA THR A 80 9.39 10.45 -2.02
C THR A 80 9.20 9.06 -1.41
N PRO A 81 8.03 8.41 -1.58
CA PRO A 81 7.92 6.98 -1.30
C PRO A 81 8.93 6.20 -2.14
N GLY A 82 9.34 5.03 -1.65
CA GLY A 82 10.12 4.08 -2.43
C GLY A 82 9.32 3.53 -3.62
N GLU A 83 10.03 2.94 -4.57
CA GLU A 83 9.44 2.21 -5.70
C GLU A 83 8.95 0.82 -5.27
N PHE A 84 8.14 0.18 -6.10
CA PHE A 84 7.78 -1.23 -5.88
C PHE A 84 8.98 -2.15 -6.14
N GLU A 85 9.19 -3.08 -5.23
CA GLU A 85 10.22 -4.11 -5.34
C GLU A 85 9.58 -5.50 -5.44
N LEU A 86 10.12 -6.34 -6.31
CA LEU A 86 9.74 -7.75 -6.39
C LEU A 86 10.52 -8.54 -5.34
N GLN A 87 9.82 -9.39 -4.60
CA GLN A 87 10.36 -10.22 -3.51
C GLN A 87 10.16 -11.70 -3.85
#